data_AF-A0A0T6B7N8-F1
#
_entry.id   AF-A0A0T6B7N8-F1
#
_cell.length_a   1.000
_cell.length_b   1.000
_cell.length_c   1.000
_cell.angle_alpha   90.00
_cell.angle_beta   90.00
_cell.angle_gamma   90.00
#
_symmetry.space_group_name_H-M   'P 1'
#
loop_
_entity.id
_entity.type
_entity.pdbx_description
1 polymer ?
#
loop_
_entity_poly.entity_id
_entity_poly.type
_entity_poly.pdbx_seq_one_letter_code
_entity_poly.pdbx_strand_id
1 'polypeptide(L)'
;MEKIVEKMQDEATGVPVRTVKSFMSKIPSVFTGSDLILWMIKNLDVEDQIEALHLAHLIAAHGYFFPIDDHILTVKNDSTFYRFQTPYFWPSNCWEPENTDYAVYLCKRTMQNKTRLELADYEAENLARLQKMFSRKWEFIFMQAEAQSKVDKKRDKLERKVLDSQERAFWDVHRPMPGCVNTTEIDIKKACQMNKPIYGVKNTQVAAQGIKMSPSTSTVESKTTTENIKKQINLLKVRLDRRNIKVSKVAEAYVSNEFKVYF
;
A
#
# COMPACT_ATOMS: atom_id res chain seq x y z
N MET A 1 -8.37 1.13 -2.06
CA MET A 1 -7.94 1.79 -0.82
C MET A 1 -7.67 3.26 -1.06
N GLU A 2 -6.81 3.63 -2.02
CA GLU A 2 -6.48 5.03 -2.34
C GLU A 2 -7.69 5.96 -2.51
N LYS A 3 -8.70 5.57 -3.31
CA LYS A 3 -9.93 6.36 -3.46
C LYS A 3 -10.66 6.66 -2.14
N ILE A 4 -10.56 5.77 -1.15
CA ILE A 4 -11.13 5.98 0.19
C ILE A 4 -10.26 7.00 0.94
N VAL A 5 -8.94 6.84 0.87
CA VAL A 5 -7.94 7.71 1.51
C VAL A 5 -7.98 9.13 0.92
N GLU A 6 -8.25 9.29 -0.36
CA GLU A 6 -8.50 10.59 -1.01
C GLU A 6 -9.74 11.26 -0.43
N LYS A 7 -10.85 10.53 -0.28
CA LYS A 7 -12.08 11.05 0.37
C LYS A 7 -11.84 11.40 1.84
N MET A 8 -11.03 10.61 2.56
CA MET A 8 -10.65 10.89 3.94
C MET A 8 -9.83 12.17 4.07
N GLN A 9 -9.12 12.59 3.02
CA GLN A 9 -8.30 13.80 2.99
C GLN A 9 -9.03 15.02 2.42
N ASP A 10 -10.30 14.89 2.03
CA ASP A 10 -11.10 16.00 1.54
C ASP A 10 -11.20 17.12 2.59
N GLU A 11 -10.99 18.37 2.18
CA GLU A 11 -10.90 19.50 3.11
C GLU A 11 -12.23 19.82 3.81
N ALA A 12 -13.36 19.51 3.18
CA ALA A 12 -14.69 19.86 3.68
C ALA A 12 -15.38 18.69 4.38
N THR A 13 -15.22 17.49 3.82
CA THR A 13 -15.96 16.29 4.22
C THR A 13 -15.08 15.19 4.80
N GLY A 14 -13.75 15.34 4.76
CA GLY A 14 -12.78 14.35 5.21
C GLY A 14 -12.64 14.24 6.74
N VAL A 15 -11.64 13.47 7.15
CA VAL A 15 -11.25 13.30 8.56
C VAL A 15 -10.61 14.61 9.05
N PRO A 16 -10.99 15.14 10.21
CA PRO A 16 -10.45 16.41 10.71
C PRO A 16 -8.97 16.30 11.06
N VAL A 17 -8.10 16.83 10.19
CA VAL A 17 -6.66 16.92 10.42
C VAL A 17 -6.32 18.23 11.11
N ARG A 18 -5.56 18.16 12.21
CA ARG A 18 -5.20 19.33 13.03
C ARG A 18 -3.74 19.34 13.44
N THR A 19 -3.28 20.52 13.83
CA THR A 19 -2.03 20.67 14.57
C THR A 19 -2.34 20.72 16.07
N VAL A 20 -1.93 19.68 16.80
CA VAL A 20 -2.14 19.60 18.24
C VAL A 20 -1.01 20.32 18.95
N LYS A 21 -1.37 21.23 19.87
CA LYS A 21 -0.43 21.99 20.71
C LYS A 21 -0.60 21.56 22.16
N SER A 22 0.51 21.21 22.80
CA SER A 22 0.63 21.03 24.25
C SER A 22 1.68 21.99 24.80
N PHE A 23 1.87 22.01 26.12
CA PHE A 23 2.89 22.85 26.78
C PHE A 23 4.32 22.55 26.27
N MET A 24 4.62 21.27 26.00
CA MET A 24 5.98 20.82 25.62
C MET A 24 6.13 20.48 24.13
N SER A 25 5.02 20.31 23.39
CA SER A 25 5.07 19.78 22.03
C SER A 25 4.04 20.42 21.09
N LYS A 26 4.41 20.49 19.81
CA LYS A 26 3.52 20.84 18.70
C LYS A 26 3.62 19.72 17.68
N ILE A 27 2.49 19.06 17.41
CA ILE A 27 2.40 17.90 16.52
C ILE A 27 1.52 18.31 15.33
N PRO A 28 2.12 18.59 14.16
CA PRO A 28 1.38 19.01 12.98
C PRO A 28 0.72 17.81 12.28
N SER A 29 -0.34 18.10 11.52
CA SER A 29 -0.95 17.20 10.54
C SER A 29 -1.25 15.80 11.10
N VAL A 30 -2.09 15.76 12.14
CA VAL A 30 -2.57 14.52 12.76
C VAL A 30 -4.10 14.52 12.92
N PHE A 31 -4.66 13.33 12.94
CA PHE A 31 -6.05 13.04 13.30
C PHE A 31 -6.09 11.95 14.36
N THR A 32 -7.20 11.77 15.06
CA THR A 32 -7.34 10.70 16.06
C THR A 32 -7.98 9.46 15.45
N GLY A 33 -7.71 8.31 16.05
CA GLY A 33 -8.37 7.06 15.68
C GLY A 33 -9.89 7.14 15.82
N SER A 34 -10.38 7.79 16.87
CA SER A 34 -11.82 8.06 17.04
C SER A 34 -12.45 8.82 15.87
N ASP A 35 -11.79 9.89 15.42
CA ASP A 35 -12.30 10.74 14.33
C ASP A 35 -12.28 9.97 13.00
N LEU A 36 -11.26 9.13 12.79
CA LEU A 36 -11.17 8.23 11.63
C LEU A 36 -12.33 7.22 11.61
N ILE A 37 -12.56 6.50 12.71
CA ILE A 37 -13.59 5.46 12.76
C ILE A 37 -14.99 6.05 12.63
N LEU A 38 -15.25 7.19 13.29
CA LEU A 38 -16.51 7.93 13.12
C LEU A 38 -16.73 8.37 11.67
N TRP A 39 -15.69 8.86 11.00
CA TRP A 39 -15.77 9.21 9.59
C TRP A 39 -16.10 8.00 8.71
N MET A 40 -15.45 6.86 8.98
CA MET A 40 -15.67 5.63 8.20
C MET A 40 -17.10 5.12 8.35
N ILE A 41 -17.64 5.05 9.56
CA ILE A 41 -19.04 4.63 9.80
C ILE A 41 -20.04 5.56 9.10
N LYS A 42 -19.75 6.86 9.05
CA LYS A 42 -20.64 7.84 8.43
C LYS A 42 -20.61 7.82 6.90
N ASN A 43 -19.45 7.55 6.30
CA ASN A 43 -19.21 7.76 4.87
C ASN A 43 -19.04 6.47 4.06
N LEU A 44 -18.84 5.34 4.74
CA LEU A 44 -18.74 4.02 4.14
C LEU A 44 -19.96 3.20 4.55
N ASP A 45 -20.40 2.32 3.65
CA ASP A 45 -21.48 1.36 3.90
C ASP A 45 -20.91 0.17 4.68
N VAL A 46 -20.68 0.37 5.98
CA VAL A 46 -20.18 -0.62 6.94
C VAL A 46 -21.26 -0.93 7.96
N GLU A 47 -21.37 -2.19 8.37
CA GLU A 47 -22.42 -2.71 9.25
C GLU A 47 -22.26 -2.19 10.68
N ASP A 48 -21.04 -2.17 11.19
CA ASP A 48 -20.75 -1.76 12.57
C ASP A 48 -19.37 -1.12 12.76
N GLN A 49 -19.09 -0.72 14.00
CA GLN A 49 -17.81 -0.14 14.39
C GLN A 49 -16.64 -1.13 14.27
N ILE A 50 -16.89 -2.43 14.45
CA ILE A 50 -15.85 -3.47 14.39
C ILE A 50 -15.38 -3.64 12.95
N GLU A 51 -16.30 -3.66 11.98
CA GLU A 51 -15.98 -3.68 10.56
C GLU A 51 -15.22 -2.43 10.15
N ALA A 52 -15.69 -1.24 10.56
CA ALA A 52 -15.00 0.02 10.27
C ALA A 52 -13.56 0.01 10.81
N LEU A 53 -13.38 -0.46 12.04
CA LEU A 53 -12.07 -0.59 12.67
C LEU A 53 -11.19 -1.62 11.95
N HIS A 54 -11.75 -2.76 11.53
CA HIS A 54 -11.01 -3.78 10.78
C HIS A 54 -10.54 -3.24 9.42
N LEU A 55 -11.41 -2.54 8.69
CA LEU A 55 -11.03 -1.90 7.43
C LEU A 55 -9.95 -0.83 7.66
N ALA A 56 -10.03 -0.05 8.74
CA ALA A 56 -9.02 0.92 9.11
C ALA A 56 -7.65 0.26 9.36
N HIS A 57 -7.63 -0.88 10.07
CA HIS A 57 -6.41 -1.68 10.26
C HIS A 57 -5.81 -2.13 8.93
N LEU A 58 -6.63 -2.63 8.01
CA LEU A 58 -6.15 -3.06 6.69
C LEU A 58 -5.54 -1.90 5.91
N ILE A 59 -6.17 -0.72 5.92
CA ILE A 59 -5.64 0.47 5.24
C ILE A 59 -4.32 0.93 5.89
N ALA A 60 -4.22 0.90 7.23
CA ALA A 60 -2.99 1.23 7.94
C ALA A 60 -1.85 0.24 7.65
N ALA A 61 -2.14 -1.06 7.63
CA ALA A 61 -1.17 -2.12 7.36
C ALA A 61 -0.60 -2.07 5.92
N HIS A 62 -1.31 -1.44 4.98
CA HIS A 62 -0.81 -1.15 3.64
C HIS A 62 -0.09 0.21 3.55
N GLY A 63 0.08 0.91 4.66
CA GLY A 63 0.89 2.12 4.76
C GLY A 63 0.22 3.41 4.31
N TYR A 64 -1.10 3.47 4.14
CA TYR A 64 -1.77 4.70 3.70
C TYR A 64 -1.91 5.76 4.81
N PHE A 65 -1.95 5.31 6.06
CA PHE A 65 -1.79 6.14 7.25
C PHE A 65 -1.21 5.29 8.37
N PHE A 66 -0.64 5.93 9.38
CA PHE A 66 0.15 5.23 10.41
C PHE A 66 0.06 5.93 11.76
N PRO A 67 0.16 5.19 12.88
CA PRO A 67 0.28 5.80 14.21
C PRO A 67 1.61 6.52 14.31
N ILE A 68 1.62 7.74 14.88
CA ILE A 68 2.83 8.56 14.89
C ILE A 68 3.90 8.06 15.89
N ASP A 69 3.48 7.35 16.94
CA ASP A 69 4.31 6.97 18.09
C ASP A 69 4.53 5.44 18.22
N ASP A 70 4.14 4.64 17.22
CA ASP A 70 4.30 3.19 17.23
C ASP A 70 4.77 2.69 15.85
N HIS A 71 5.57 1.62 15.85
CA HIS A 71 6.01 0.90 14.65
C HIS A 71 4.97 -0.11 14.14
N ILE A 72 4.04 -0.53 15.00
CA ILE A 72 2.98 -1.47 14.62
C ILE A 72 1.87 -0.69 13.91
N LEU A 73 1.65 -0.98 12.63
CA LEU A 73 0.66 -0.31 11.76
C LEU A 73 -0.78 -0.77 12.06
N THR A 74 -1.26 -0.48 13.27
CA THR A 74 -2.61 -0.84 13.76
C THR A 74 -3.42 0.39 14.15
N VAL A 75 -4.74 0.26 14.15
CA VAL A 75 -5.66 1.37 14.43
C VAL A 75 -6.38 1.12 15.76
N LYS A 76 -6.45 2.14 16.62
CA LYS A 76 -7.22 2.09 17.86
C LYS A 76 -8.36 3.09 17.75
N ASN A 77 -9.56 2.72 18.20
CA ASN A 77 -10.69 3.64 18.27
C ASN A 77 -10.60 4.50 19.55
N ASP A 78 -9.56 5.32 19.65
CA ASP A 78 -9.27 6.17 20.81
C ASP A 78 -8.61 7.49 20.37
N SER A 79 -7.99 8.20 21.32
CA SER A 79 -7.29 9.45 21.07
C SER A 79 -5.88 9.29 20.50
N THR A 80 -5.46 8.09 20.08
CA THR A 80 -4.16 7.86 19.44
C THR A 80 -4.06 8.67 18.15
N PHE A 81 -2.91 9.31 17.94
CA PHE A 81 -2.68 10.14 16.76
C PHE A 81 -2.15 9.34 15.57
N TYR A 82 -2.76 9.61 14.42
CA TYR A 82 -2.42 9.04 13.13
C TYR A 82 -2.07 10.14 12.14
N ARG A 83 -1.33 9.78 11.09
CA ARG A 83 -0.97 10.68 10.00
C ARG A 83 -1.14 9.98 8.66
N PHE A 84 -1.63 10.71 7.66
CA PHE A 84 -1.68 10.24 6.28
C PHE A 84 -0.27 10.13 5.68
N GLN A 85 -0.05 9.05 4.94
CA GLN A 85 1.17 8.85 4.18
C GLN A 85 1.15 9.70 2.91
N THR A 86 2.33 10.17 2.50
CA THR A 86 2.49 10.87 1.22
C THR A 86 2.23 9.91 0.05
N PRO A 87 1.54 10.35 -1.03
CA PRO A 87 1.32 9.52 -2.22
C PRO A 87 2.60 8.95 -2.84
N TYR A 88 3.74 9.60 -2.64
CA TYR A 88 5.04 9.09 -3.05
C TYR A 88 5.35 7.69 -2.48
N PHE A 89 4.93 7.41 -1.24
CA PHE A 89 5.18 6.13 -0.57
C PHE A 89 4.00 5.14 -0.67
N TRP A 90 3.00 5.41 -1.51
CA TRP A 90 1.89 4.48 -1.67
C TRP A 90 2.32 3.19 -2.38
N PRO A 91 1.74 2.02 -2.01
CA PRO A 91 2.09 0.73 -2.62
C PRO A 91 1.89 0.66 -4.14
N SER A 92 1.00 1.48 -4.70
CA SER A 92 0.75 1.56 -6.15
C SER A 92 1.94 2.04 -6.96
N ASN A 93 2.92 2.70 -6.32
CA ASN A 93 4.18 3.08 -6.96
C ASN A 93 5.14 1.89 -7.14
N CYS A 94 4.74 0.67 -6.74
CA CYS A 94 5.48 -0.58 -6.92
C CYS A 94 6.92 -0.50 -6.37
N TRP A 95 7.04 -0.01 -5.14
CA TRP A 95 8.32 0.05 -4.43
C TRP A 95 8.91 -1.34 -4.20
N GLU A 96 10.20 -1.50 -4.53
CA GLU A 96 11.01 -2.68 -4.19
C GLU A 96 12.29 -2.22 -3.48
N PRO A 97 12.20 -1.73 -2.23
CA PRO A 97 13.35 -1.12 -1.57
C PRO A 97 14.44 -2.13 -1.24
N GLU A 98 15.67 -1.81 -1.62
CA GLU A 98 16.81 -2.69 -1.44
C GLU A 98 17.36 -2.64 0.00
N ASN A 99 18.18 -3.63 0.34
CA ASN A 99 18.87 -3.64 1.62
C ASN A 99 19.86 -2.47 1.77
N THR A 100 20.39 -1.95 0.67
CA THR A 100 21.25 -0.75 0.69
C THR A 100 20.47 0.49 1.09
N ASP A 101 19.26 0.68 0.56
CA ASP A 101 18.38 1.80 0.94
C ASP A 101 18.02 1.75 2.42
N TYR A 102 17.70 0.54 2.93
CA TYR A 102 17.38 0.37 4.34
C TYR A 102 18.58 0.65 5.26
N ALA A 103 19.78 0.24 4.84
CA ALA A 103 21.01 0.55 5.55
C ALA A 103 21.27 2.06 5.61
N VAL A 104 21.03 2.80 4.51
CA VAL A 104 21.13 4.27 4.47
C VAL A 104 20.13 4.90 5.43
N TYR A 105 18.87 4.45 5.43
CA TYR A 105 17.83 4.95 6.35
C TYR A 105 18.20 4.75 7.82
N LEU A 106 18.56 3.52 8.21
CA LEU A 106 18.94 3.20 9.59
C LEU A 106 20.21 3.96 10.01
N CYS A 107 21.22 4.03 9.14
CA CYS A 107 22.42 4.82 9.39
C CYS A 107 22.10 6.31 9.54
N LYS A 108 21.21 6.86 8.71
CA LYS A 108 20.79 8.26 8.81
C LYS A 108 20.11 8.54 10.14
N ARG A 109 19.27 7.61 10.64
CA ARG A 109 18.59 7.73 11.94
C ARG A 109 19.56 7.75 13.12
N THR A 110 20.53 6.85 13.15
CA THR A 110 21.52 6.81 14.24
C THR A 110 22.35 8.10 14.31
N MET A 111 22.61 8.74 13.17
CA MET A 111 23.36 10.00 13.11
C MET A 111 22.60 11.22 13.69
N GLN A 112 21.29 11.14 13.89
CA GLN A 112 20.51 12.31 14.33
C GLN A 112 20.59 12.57 15.84
N ASN A 113 21.00 11.59 16.65
CA ASN A 113 21.13 11.70 18.12
C ASN A 113 19.87 12.29 18.80
N LYS A 114 18.68 11.80 18.43
CA LYS A 114 17.40 12.19 19.04
C LYS A 114 16.68 10.95 19.53
N THR A 115 16.16 10.97 20.76
CA THR A 115 15.45 9.84 21.36
C THR A 115 14.27 9.34 20.52
N ARG A 116 13.50 10.23 19.90
CA ARG A 116 12.40 9.86 18.96
C ARG A 116 12.87 9.03 17.75
N LEU A 117 14.15 9.12 17.39
CA LEU A 117 14.72 8.45 16.22
C LEU A 117 15.66 7.31 16.59
N GLU A 118 15.79 7.00 17.88
CA GLU A 118 16.51 5.81 18.35
C GLU A 118 15.95 4.57 17.68
N LEU A 119 16.84 3.65 17.34
CA LEU A 119 16.45 2.40 16.70
C LEU A 119 15.79 1.50 17.74
N ALA A 120 14.70 0.86 17.38
CA ALA A 120 14.20 -0.27 18.14
C ALA A 120 15.21 -1.43 18.09
N ASP A 121 15.13 -2.37 19.05
CA ASP A 121 16.09 -3.48 19.14
C ASP A 121 16.20 -4.28 17.83
N TYR A 122 15.07 -4.61 17.21
CA TYR A 122 15.05 -5.33 15.93
C TYR A 122 15.65 -4.50 14.76
N GLU A 123 15.54 -3.17 14.81
CA GLU A 123 16.16 -2.28 13.81
C GLU A 123 17.67 -2.22 14.02
N ALA A 124 18.13 -2.18 15.27
CA ALA A 124 19.55 -2.21 15.62
C ALA A 124 20.21 -3.54 15.21
N GLU A 125 19.53 -4.67 15.43
CA GLU A 125 19.98 -5.98 14.95
C GLU A 125 20.06 -6.02 13.42
N ASN A 126 19.06 -5.47 12.73
CA ASN A 126 19.08 -5.34 11.28
C ASN A 126 20.24 -4.47 10.79
N LEU A 127 20.50 -3.33 11.43
CA LEU A 127 21.63 -2.47 11.11
C LEU A 127 22.96 -3.22 11.26
N ALA A 128 23.15 -3.95 12.36
CA ALA A 128 24.35 -4.75 12.59
C ALA A 128 24.55 -5.82 11.51
N ARG A 129 23.46 -6.49 11.10
CA ARG A 129 23.48 -7.46 9.99
C ARG A 129 23.86 -6.81 8.66
N LEU A 130 23.30 -5.63 8.36
CA LEU A 130 23.57 -4.87 7.14
C LEU A 130 25.01 -4.34 7.11
N GLN A 131 25.56 -3.89 8.24
CA GLN A 131 26.96 -3.50 8.37
C GLN A 131 27.91 -4.66 8.05
N LYS A 132 27.60 -5.86 8.54
CA LYS A 132 28.36 -7.06 8.20
C LYS A 132 28.25 -7.40 6.71
N MET A 133 27.03 -7.35 6.17
CA MET A 133 26.73 -7.66 4.76
C MET A 133 27.42 -6.71 3.78
N PHE A 134 27.44 -5.41 4.10
CA PHE A 134 27.98 -4.35 3.24
C PHE A 134 29.30 -3.77 3.75
N SER A 135 30.08 -4.54 4.52
CA SER A 135 31.34 -4.09 5.14
C SER A 135 32.28 -3.33 4.18
N ARG A 136 32.46 -3.83 2.96
CA ARG A 136 33.32 -3.20 1.92
C ARG A 136 32.74 -1.93 1.29
N LYS A 137 31.43 -1.72 1.41
CA LYS A 137 30.70 -0.56 0.85
C LYS A 137 30.17 0.37 1.93
N TRP A 138 30.47 0.11 3.21
CA TRP A 138 29.86 0.81 4.34
C TRP A 138 30.16 2.31 4.32
N GLU A 139 31.35 2.70 3.90
CA GLU A 139 31.73 4.12 3.77
C GLU A 139 30.83 4.87 2.77
N PHE A 140 30.45 4.25 1.66
CA PHE A 140 29.51 4.85 0.70
C PHE A 140 28.10 4.98 1.28
N ILE A 141 27.64 3.97 2.03
CA ILE A 141 26.35 4.01 2.73
C ILE A 141 26.34 5.16 3.74
N PHE A 142 27.40 5.27 4.54
CA PHE A 142 27.56 6.33 5.52
C PHE A 142 27.58 7.71 4.86
N MET A 143 28.35 7.89 3.77
CA MET A 143 28.40 9.14 3.02
C MET A 143 27.03 9.53 2.45
N GLN A 144 26.27 8.58 1.93
CA GLN A 144 24.91 8.80 1.43
C GLN A 144 23.95 9.21 2.56
N ALA A 145 24.00 8.52 3.70
CA ALA A 145 23.21 8.87 4.88
C ALA A 145 23.55 10.26 5.42
N GLU A 146 24.83 10.62 5.44
CA GLU A 146 25.30 11.95 5.86
C GLU A 146 24.79 13.05 4.91
N ALA A 147 24.88 12.82 3.60
CA ALA A 147 24.41 13.76 2.59
C ALA A 147 22.89 14.01 2.71
N GLN A 148 22.10 12.95 2.88
CA GLN A 148 20.66 13.08 3.14
C GLN A 148 20.38 13.82 4.45
N SER A 149 21.07 13.48 5.55
CA SER A 149 20.93 14.18 6.84
C SER A 149 21.24 15.68 6.75
N LYS A 150 22.25 16.07 5.94
CA LYS A 150 22.58 17.48 5.68
C LYS A 150 21.45 18.21 4.94
N VAL A 151 20.77 17.56 4.00
CA VAL A 151 19.60 18.13 3.30
C VAL A 151 18.41 18.26 4.26
N ASP A 152 18.11 17.21 5.04
CA ASP A 152 17.01 17.21 6.00
C ASP A 152 17.19 18.31 7.06
N LYS A 153 18.43 18.58 7.47
CA LYS A 153 18.78 19.65 8.41
C LYS A 153 18.42 21.06 7.93
N LYS A 154 18.25 21.28 6.62
CA LYS A 154 17.83 22.57 6.04
C LYS A 154 16.32 22.80 6.11
N ARG A 155 15.52 21.76 6.34
CA ARG A 155 14.05 21.84 6.46
C ARG A 155 13.63 22.38 7.82
N ASP A 156 12.45 22.99 7.88
CA ASP A 156 11.88 23.44 9.15
C ASP A 156 11.70 22.26 10.12
N LYS A 157 11.78 22.53 11.43
CA LYS A 157 11.71 21.49 12.46
C LYS A 157 10.41 20.69 12.39
N LEU A 158 9.28 21.34 12.13
CA LEU A 158 7.98 20.66 12.07
C LEU A 158 7.82 19.84 10.80
N GLU A 159 8.25 20.38 9.66
CA GLU A 159 8.26 19.69 8.37
C GLU A 159 9.14 18.44 8.43
N ARG A 160 10.36 18.57 8.97
CA ARG A 160 11.27 17.44 9.15
C ARG A 160 10.65 16.34 10.02
N LYS A 161 9.94 16.70 11.10
CA LYS A 161 9.26 15.70 11.94
C LYS A 161 8.21 14.90 11.17
N VAL A 162 7.51 15.52 10.22
CA VAL A 162 6.53 14.88 9.35
C VAL A 162 7.24 13.94 8.37
N LEU A 163 8.26 14.44 7.67
CA LEU A 163 9.04 13.66 6.71
C LEU A 163 9.69 12.42 7.37
N ASP A 164 10.34 12.59 8.53
CA ASP A 164 10.96 11.49 9.28
C ASP A 164 9.93 10.38 9.60
N SER A 165 8.70 10.77 9.97
CA SER A 165 7.65 9.79 10.32
C SER A 165 7.04 9.09 9.10
N GLN A 166 6.96 9.79 7.96
CA GLN A 166 6.47 9.23 6.70
C GLN A 166 7.46 8.21 6.15
N GLU A 167 8.75 8.54 6.19
CA GLU A 167 9.83 7.60 5.84
C GLU A 167 9.85 6.41 6.81
N ARG A 168 9.67 6.63 8.12
CA ARG A 168 9.51 5.53 9.09
C ARG A 168 8.38 4.59 8.71
N ALA A 169 7.18 5.12 8.48
CA ALA A 169 6.03 4.31 8.13
C ALA A 169 6.19 3.56 6.81
N PHE A 170 6.93 4.11 5.85
CA PHE A 170 7.31 3.39 4.64
C PHE A 170 8.14 2.15 4.99
N TRP A 171 9.12 2.28 5.88
CA TRP A 171 9.94 1.14 6.31
C TRP A 171 9.17 0.15 7.19
N ASP A 172 8.22 0.61 8.00
CA ASP A 172 7.36 -0.29 8.80
C ASP A 172 6.51 -1.23 7.91
N VAL A 173 6.18 -0.84 6.68
CA VAL A 173 5.53 -1.71 5.69
C VAL A 173 6.51 -2.72 5.07
N HIS A 174 7.70 -2.26 4.68
CA HIS A 174 8.64 -3.06 3.88
C HIS A 174 9.65 -3.87 4.71
N ARG A 175 9.81 -3.53 5.99
CA ARG A 175 10.66 -4.20 6.98
C ARG A 175 9.90 -4.26 8.32
N PRO A 176 8.73 -4.93 8.34
CA PRO A 176 7.84 -4.92 9.49
C PRO A 176 8.50 -5.53 10.72
N MET A 177 8.05 -5.09 11.90
CA MET A 177 8.46 -5.66 13.17
C MET A 177 8.23 -7.19 13.18
N PRO A 178 9.15 -7.99 13.75
CA PRO A 178 8.97 -9.43 13.84
C PRO A 178 7.62 -9.83 14.43
N GLY A 179 6.92 -10.75 13.77
CA GLY A 179 5.58 -11.21 14.16
C GLY A 179 4.42 -10.42 13.54
N CYS A 180 4.67 -9.28 12.90
CA CYS A 180 3.67 -8.58 12.09
C CYS A 180 3.50 -9.22 10.72
N VAL A 181 2.28 -9.15 10.17
CA VAL A 181 2.00 -9.61 8.80
C VAL A 181 2.70 -8.72 7.79
N ASN A 182 3.46 -9.32 6.88
CA ASN A 182 4.10 -8.59 5.78
C ASN A 182 3.12 -8.42 4.61
N THR A 183 2.58 -7.20 4.47
CA THR A 183 1.60 -6.88 3.42
C THR A 183 2.21 -6.76 2.02
N THR A 184 3.53 -6.76 1.90
CA THR A 184 4.25 -6.72 0.62
C THR A 184 4.43 -8.12 -0.01
N GLU A 185 4.17 -9.19 0.74
CA GLU A 185 4.31 -10.55 0.23
C GLU A 185 3.21 -10.88 -0.79
N ILE A 186 3.63 -11.28 -1.99
CA ILE A 186 2.74 -11.70 -3.06
C ILE A 186 2.66 -13.22 -3.08
N ASP A 187 1.44 -13.75 -3.15
CA ASP A 187 1.20 -15.18 -3.33
C ASP A 187 1.96 -15.74 -4.54
N ILE A 188 2.62 -16.89 -4.37
CA ILE A 188 3.50 -17.48 -5.38
C ILE A 188 2.77 -17.75 -6.70
N LYS A 189 1.48 -18.10 -6.68
CA LYS A 189 0.70 -18.33 -7.90
C LYS A 189 0.46 -17.02 -8.64
N LYS A 190 0.21 -15.92 -7.92
CA LYS A 190 0.09 -14.59 -8.52
C LYS A 190 1.42 -14.14 -9.14
N ALA A 191 2.53 -14.32 -8.41
CA ALA A 191 3.86 -14.01 -8.93
C ALA A 191 4.20 -14.79 -10.21
N CYS A 192 3.89 -16.10 -10.24
CA CYS A 192 4.09 -16.92 -11.43
C CYS A 192 3.19 -16.50 -12.62
N GLN A 193 1.95 -16.05 -12.37
CA GLN A 193 1.04 -15.61 -13.43
C GLN A 193 1.50 -14.30 -14.09
N MET A 194 2.05 -13.36 -13.31
CA MET A 194 2.59 -12.10 -13.83
C MET A 194 3.82 -12.31 -14.73
N ASN A 195 4.57 -13.40 -14.50
CA ASN A 195 5.77 -13.75 -15.26
C ASN A 195 5.52 -14.69 -16.45
N LYS A 196 4.27 -15.09 -16.74
CA LYS A 196 3.99 -15.87 -17.95
C LYS A 196 4.13 -14.97 -19.18
N PRO A 197 4.93 -15.35 -20.20
CA PRO A 197 4.90 -14.66 -21.48
C PRO A 197 3.47 -14.73 -22.00
N ILE A 198 2.92 -13.57 -22.38
CA ILE A 198 1.54 -13.41 -22.84
C ILE A 198 1.39 -14.15 -24.18
N TYR A 199 1.22 -15.46 -24.12
CA TYR A 199 0.74 -16.27 -25.22
C TYR A 199 -0.76 -16.45 -25.03
N GLY A 200 -1.52 -15.61 -25.74
CA GLY A 200 -2.92 -15.86 -26.05
C GLY A 200 -3.96 -15.23 -25.11
N VAL A 201 -4.90 -14.55 -25.76
CA VAL A 201 -6.21 -14.10 -25.26
C VAL A 201 -6.20 -12.87 -24.34
N LYS A 202 -6.04 -11.69 -24.97
CA LYS A 202 -6.63 -10.46 -24.44
C LYS A 202 -8.12 -10.47 -24.77
N ASN A 203 -8.97 -10.61 -23.75
CA ASN A 203 -10.32 -10.07 -23.75
C ASN A 203 -10.52 -9.38 -22.40
N THR A 204 -10.54 -8.05 -22.44
CA THR A 204 -11.42 -7.09 -21.73
C THR A 204 -10.64 -5.78 -21.63
N GLN A 205 -11.01 -4.81 -22.45
CA GLN A 205 -10.56 -3.44 -22.34
C GLN A 205 -11.22 -2.82 -21.11
N VAL A 206 -10.43 -2.46 -20.10
CA VAL A 206 -10.71 -1.30 -19.24
C VAL A 206 -9.41 -0.52 -19.16
N ALA A 207 -9.49 0.74 -19.55
CA ALA A 207 -8.37 1.64 -19.75
C ALA A 207 -7.58 1.87 -18.44
N ALA A 208 -6.27 1.69 -18.51
CA ALA A 208 -5.30 2.33 -17.63
C ALA A 208 -4.24 2.97 -18.53
N GLN A 209 -4.42 4.27 -18.81
CA GLN A 209 -3.35 5.10 -19.36
C GLN A 209 -2.34 5.35 -18.23
N GLY A 210 -1.16 4.75 -18.35
CA GLY A 210 0.01 5.02 -17.53
C GLY A 210 1.21 5.16 -18.46
N ILE A 211 1.66 6.40 -18.62
CA ILE A 211 2.78 6.81 -19.46
C ILE A 211 4.07 6.18 -18.91
N LYS A 212 4.70 5.27 -19.66
CA LYS A 212 6.11 4.88 -19.43
C LYS A 212 6.99 5.65 -20.39
N MET A 213 7.81 6.55 -19.86
CA MET A 213 8.88 7.24 -20.57
C MET A 213 10.20 6.49 -20.35
N SER A 214 10.69 5.78 -21.38
CA SER A 214 12.09 5.75 -21.85
C SER A 214 12.28 4.70 -22.96
N PRO A 215 13.22 4.91 -23.91
CA PRO A 215 13.08 4.43 -25.27
C PRO A 215 14.03 3.28 -25.58
N SER A 216 13.51 2.14 -26.05
CA SER A 216 14.18 1.31 -27.07
C SER A 216 13.33 0.10 -27.48
N THR A 217 13.27 -0.08 -28.79
CA THR A 217 12.96 -1.31 -29.54
C THR A 217 11.50 -1.81 -29.62
N SER A 218 10.97 -1.60 -30.84
CA SER A 218 9.86 -2.29 -31.52
C SER A 218 8.49 -2.28 -30.85
N THR A 219 7.67 -1.34 -31.29
CA THR A 219 6.22 -1.49 -31.45
C THR A 219 5.93 -2.73 -32.32
N VAL A 220 5.84 -3.90 -31.70
CA VAL A 220 5.21 -5.06 -32.32
C VAL A 220 3.71 -4.83 -32.21
N GLU A 221 3.16 -4.12 -33.19
CA GLU A 221 1.75 -4.21 -33.52
C GLU A 221 1.41 -5.70 -33.63
N SER A 222 0.55 -6.17 -32.73
CA SER A 222 0.03 -7.53 -32.74
C SER A 222 -0.76 -7.73 -34.03
N LYS A 223 -0.09 -8.21 -35.07
CA LYS A 223 -0.76 -8.76 -36.25
C LYS A 223 -1.60 -9.92 -35.74
N THR A 224 -2.91 -9.70 -35.68
CA THR A 224 -3.86 -10.75 -35.32
C THR A 224 -3.82 -11.76 -36.46
N THR A 225 -3.09 -12.86 -36.25
CA THR A 225 -2.88 -13.87 -37.29
C THR A 225 -4.22 -14.43 -37.75
N THR A 226 -4.39 -14.70 -39.05
CA THR A 226 -5.59 -15.34 -39.61
C THR A 226 -6.00 -16.59 -38.85
N GLU A 227 -5.03 -17.31 -38.28
CA GLU A 227 -5.25 -18.47 -37.42
C GLU A 227 -5.97 -18.13 -36.09
N ASN A 228 -5.66 -17.00 -35.47
CA ASN A 228 -6.32 -16.54 -34.24
C ASN A 228 -7.78 -16.17 -34.51
N ILE A 229 -8.05 -15.54 -35.66
CA ILE A 229 -9.41 -15.20 -36.08
C ILE A 229 -10.22 -16.48 -36.34
N LYS A 230 -9.64 -17.47 -37.03
CA LYS A 230 -10.29 -18.78 -37.23
C LYS A 230 -10.61 -19.48 -35.90
N LYS A 231 -9.69 -19.44 -34.93
CA LYS A 231 -9.92 -19.97 -33.57
C LYS A 231 -11.06 -19.24 -32.87
N GLN A 232 -11.13 -17.91 -32.96
CA GLN A 232 -12.23 -17.13 -32.39
C GLN A 232 -13.57 -17.44 -33.05
N ILE A 233 -13.63 -17.55 -34.38
CA ILE A 233 -14.85 -17.90 -35.12
C ILE A 233 -15.36 -19.28 -34.67
N ASN A 234 -14.48 -20.27 -34.58
CA ASN A 234 -14.86 -21.61 -34.12
C ASN A 234 -15.36 -21.58 -32.66
N LEU A 235 -14.71 -20.81 -31.78
CA LEU A 235 -15.16 -20.65 -30.40
C LEU A 235 -16.56 -20.02 -30.34
N LEU A 236 -16.83 -19.00 -31.15
CA LEU A 236 -18.12 -18.32 -31.20
C LEU A 236 -19.22 -19.23 -31.75
N LYS A 237 -18.93 -20.04 -32.78
CA LYS A 237 -19.86 -21.06 -33.30
C LYS A 237 -20.25 -22.06 -32.20
N VAL A 238 -19.26 -22.62 -31.50
CA VAL A 238 -19.50 -23.54 -30.37
C VAL A 238 -20.34 -22.89 -29.26
N ARG A 239 -20.14 -21.60 -28.99
CA ARG A 239 -20.95 -20.86 -28.00
C ARG A 239 -22.38 -20.61 -28.47
N LEU A 240 -22.59 -20.36 -29.76
CA LEU A 240 -23.91 -20.15 -30.34
C LEU A 240 -24.74 -21.44 -30.34
N ASP A 241 -24.09 -22.59 -30.58
CA ASP A 241 -24.72 -23.90 -30.57
C ASP A 241 -25.16 -24.36 -29.16
N ARG A 242 -24.65 -23.72 -28.10
CA ARG A 242 -25.10 -23.99 -26.74
C ARG A 242 -26.51 -23.48 -26.54
N ARG A 243 -27.41 -24.40 -26.18
CA ARG A 243 -28.77 -24.05 -25.74
C ARG A 243 -28.70 -23.21 -24.46
N ASN A 244 -29.27 -22.02 -24.51
CA ASN A 244 -29.39 -21.13 -23.36
C ASN A 244 -30.80 -21.23 -22.78
N ILE A 245 -30.91 -21.09 -21.47
CA ILE A 245 -32.18 -21.02 -20.74
C ILE A 245 -32.40 -19.56 -20.34
N LYS A 246 -33.65 -19.10 -20.37
CA LYS A 246 -33.99 -17.74 -19.89
C LYS A 246 -33.58 -17.59 -18.43
N VAL A 247 -32.98 -16.45 -18.07
CA VAL A 247 -32.55 -16.15 -16.70
C VAL A 247 -33.70 -16.31 -15.69
N SER A 248 -34.92 -15.91 -16.07
CA SER A 248 -36.11 -16.10 -15.22
C SER A 248 -36.37 -17.57 -14.88
N LYS A 249 -36.18 -18.49 -15.83
CA LYS A 249 -36.38 -19.92 -15.62
C LYS A 249 -35.29 -20.56 -14.76
N VAL A 250 -34.05 -20.08 -14.90
CA VAL A 250 -32.94 -20.51 -14.03
C VAL A 250 -33.16 -20.01 -12.61
N ALA A 251 -33.57 -18.75 -12.44
CA ALA A 251 -33.86 -18.18 -11.12
C ALA A 251 -35.05 -18.87 -10.43
N GLU A 252 -36.14 -19.12 -11.16
CA GLU A 252 -37.30 -19.88 -10.66
C GLU A 252 -36.88 -21.27 -10.16
N ALA A 253 -36.11 -22.01 -10.96
CA ALA A 253 -35.64 -23.35 -10.60
C ALA A 253 -34.69 -23.34 -9.39
N TYR A 254 -33.82 -22.33 -9.29
CA TYR A 254 -32.89 -22.20 -8.18
C TYR A 254 -33.63 -21.91 -6.86
N VAL A 255 -34.57 -20.96 -6.88
CA VAL A 255 -35.39 -20.63 -5.72
C VAL A 255 -36.29 -21.80 -5.31
N SER A 256 -36.85 -22.53 -6.29
CA SER A 256 -37.73 -23.66 -5.99
C SER A 256 -36.99 -24.88 -5.46
N ASN A 257 -35.81 -25.19 -5.98
CA ASN A 257 -35.13 -26.47 -5.71
C ASN A 257 -34.06 -26.38 -4.63
N GLU A 258 -33.35 -25.26 -4.50
CA GLU A 258 -32.29 -25.14 -3.48
C GLU A 258 -32.78 -24.43 -2.22
N PHE A 259 -33.57 -23.37 -2.36
CA PHE A 259 -33.94 -22.55 -1.20
C PHE A 259 -35.18 -23.02 -0.43
N LYS A 260 -36.15 -23.67 -1.09
CA LYS A 260 -37.40 -24.13 -0.45
C LYS A 260 -37.40 -25.59 0.02
N VAL A 261 -36.44 -26.38 -0.47
CA VAL A 261 -36.36 -27.82 -0.18
C VAL A 261 -35.35 -28.10 0.93
N TYR A 262 -34.32 -27.26 1.07
CA TYR A 262 -33.21 -27.48 1.99
C TYR A 262 -33.10 -26.43 3.11
N PHE A 263 -33.94 -25.39 3.10
CA PHE A 263 -34.07 -24.36 4.13
C PHE A 263 -35.55 -24.07 4.38
#